data_AF-A0A1S3I2K9-F1
#
_entry.id   AF-A0A1S3I2K9-F1
#
_cell.length_a   1.000
_cell.length_b   1.000
_cell.length_c   1.000
_cell.angle_alpha   90.00
_cell.angle_beta   90.00
_cell.angle_gamma   90.00
#
_symmetry.space_group_name_H-M   'P 1'
#
loop_
_entity.id
_entity.type
_entity.pdbx_description
1 polymer ?
#
loop_
_entity_poly.entity_id
_entity_poly.type
_entity_poly.pdbx_seq_one_letter_code
_entity_poly.pdbx_strand_id
1 'polypeptide(L)'
;MFVLIRKNHSTQDFEDIYVISGVIITVIVATVPFTQQAYGPSGIYCWVKDNYVAWRIGIWYGPLYILLALMFTSNIYIAWYLRKLNQGSVIRDRGQNPNLERMISRVNQDVRTLLGYPIVYLVLAIFTLANRIHNAVHGDAKSNFGLVVIYTISITITGTCNAVVFGWSSETRHNLKPKIFWAHLKTFYKAEQTDIYEFPLDQSAPGGVGQDPVWFVTSPTTAQAHVEAEYGQSNPIALDETDI
;
A
#
# COMPACT_ATOMS: atom_id res chain seq x y z
N MET A 1 -39.06 -4.92 3.29
CA MET A 1 -37.88 -4.34 2.61
C MET A 1 -36.75 -4.34 3.63
N PHE A 2 -35.76 -5.22 3.49
CA PHE A 2 -34.64 -5.30 4.44
C PHE A 2 -33.48 -4.47 3.88
N VAL A 3 -33.14 -3.36 4.55
CA VAL A 3 -31.95 -2.58 4.25
C VAL A 3 -30.78 -3.26 4.95
N LEU A 4 -29.95 -3.98 4.20
CA LEU A 4 -28.68 -4.50 4.71
C LEU A 4 -27.67 -3.36 4.72
N ILE A 5 -27.50 -2.72 5.88
CA ILE A 5 -26.40 -1.76 6.10
C ILE A 5 -25.12 -2.58 6.24
N ARG A 6 -24.41 -2.78 5.13
CA ARG A 6 -23.07 -3.37 5.16
C ARG A 6 -22.11 -2.30 5.68
N LYS A 7 -21.68 -2.45 6.93
CA LYS A 7 -20.62 -1.62 7.50
C LYS A 7 -19.35 -1.83 6.68
N ASN A 8 -19.00 -0.86 5.86
CA ASN A 8 -17.81 -0.89 5.05
C ASN A 8 -16.64 -0.55 5.98
N HIS A 9 -16.03 -1.56 6.61
CA HIS A 9 -14.80 -1.35 7.35
C HIS A 9 -13.73 -0.94 6.33
N SER A 10 -13.29 0.32 6.41
CA SER A 10 -12.22 0.82 5.56
C SER A 10 -10.90 0.32 6.14
N THR A 11 -10.00 -0.17 5.30
CA THR A 11 -8.66 -0.58 5.72
C THR A 11 -7.88 0.58 6.38
N GLN A 12 -8.28 1.83 6.12
CA GLN A 12 -7.70 3.04 6.73
C GLN A 12 -7.87 3.09 8.24
N ASP A 13 -8.94 2.51 8.81
CA ASP A 13 -9.19 2.53 10.25
C ASP A 13 -8.13 1.74 11.04
N PHE A 14 -7.34 0.90 10.36
CA PHE A 14 -6.32 0.04 10.97
C PHE A 14 -4.88 0.50 10.67
N GLU A 15 -4.70 1.61 9.95
CA GLU A 15 -3.38 2.10 9.52
C GLU A 15 -2.44 2.30 10.71
N ASP A 16 -2.89 3.06 11.72
CA ASP A 16 -2.11 3.32 12.93
C ASP A 16 -1.74 2.03 13.66
N ILE A 17 -2.67 1.08 13.72
CA ILE A 17 -2.45 -0.21 14.38
C ILE A 17 -1.35 -0.99 13.66
N TYR A 18 -1.35 -1.02 12.33
CA TYR A 18 -0.31 -1.70 11.54
C TYR A 18 1.05 -1.05 11.70
N VAL A 19 1.12 0.29 11.67
CA VAL A 19 2.38 1.03 11.82
C VAL A 19 2.95 0.83 13.23
N ILE A 20 2.13 1.05 14.26
CA ILE A 20 2.56 0.94 15.66
C ILE A 20 2.98 -0.51 15.97
N SER A 21 2.18 -1.50 15.57
CA SER A 21 2.53 -2.91 15.80
C SER A 21 3.79 -3.32 15.04
N GLY A 22 3.96 -2.89 13.79
CA GLY A 22 5.16 -3.17 13.00
C GLY A 22 6.43 -2.62 13.65
N VAL A 23 6.39 -1.38 14.15
CA VAL A 23 7.52 -0.75 14.85
C VAL A 23 7.82 -1.48 16.15
N ILE A 24 6.81 -1.71 17.00
CA ILE A 24 6.97 -2.35 18.30
C ILE A 24 7.54 -3.77 18.14
N ILE A 25 6.97 -4.58 17.25
CA ILE A 25 7.44 -5.95 17.00
C ILE A 25 8.90 -5.93 16.55
N THR A 26 9.27 -5.02 15.64
CA THR A 26 10.65 -4.90 15.14
C THR A 26 11.63 -4.52 16.25
N VAL A 27 11.27 -3.55 17.10
CA VAL A 27 12.09 -3.13 18.24
C VAL A 27 12.27 -4.27 19.24
N ILE A 28 11.22 -5.02 19.56
CA ILE A 28 11.31 -6.17 20.46
C ILE A 28 12.25 -7.22 19.86
N VAL A 29 12.03 -7.61 18.62
CA VAL A 29 12.83 -8.65 17.95
C VAL A 29 14.31 -8.25 17.83
N ALA A 30 14.61 -6.97 17.62
CA ALA A 30 15.98 -6.46 17.57
C ALA A 30 16.64 -6.35 18.97
N THR A 31 15.86 -6.10 20.03
CA THR A 31 16.41 -5.92 21.38
C THR A 31 16.59 -7.23 22.14
N VAL A 32 15.77 -8.24 21.86
CA VAL A 32 15.77 -9.53 22.57
C VAL A 32 17.16 -10.23 22.59
N PRO A 33 17.95 -10.30 21.50
CA PRO A 33 19.26 -10.97 21.52
C PRO A 33 20.33 -10.25 22.34
N PHE A 34 20.11 -8.98 22.72
CA PHE A 34 21.04 -8.27 23.60
C PHE A 34 21.06 -8.86 25.01
N THR A 35 19.96 -9.47 25.47
CA THR A 35 19.84 -10.07 26.80
C THR A 35 20.87 -11.18 27.04
N GLN A 36 21.28 -11.89 25.99
CA GLN A 36 22.26 -12.98 26.04
C GLN A 36 23.61 -12.61 25.40
N GLN A 37 23.83 -11.34 25.06
CA GLN A 37 25.00 -10.88 24.29
C GLN A 37 25.25 -11.75 23.04
N ALA A 38 24.15 -12.16 22.41
CA ALA A 38 24.16 -13.11 21.30
C ALA A 38 24.65 -12.46 20.00
N TYR A 39 24.73 -11.13 19.92
CA TYR A 39 25.33 -10.41 18.80
C TYR A 39 26.86 -10.57 18.75
N GLY A 40 27.40 -10.66 17.54
CA GLY A 40 28.83 -10.78 17.27
C GLY A 40 29.13 -10.89 15.78
N PRO A 41 30.39 -11.17 15.40
CA PRO A 41 30.75 -11.39 14.00
C PRO A 41 30.06 -12.67 13.49
N SER A 42 29.31 -12.55 12.40
CA SER A 42 28.56 -13.62 11.76
C SER A 42 28.85 -13.59 10.25
N GLY A 43 30.00 -14.13 9.86
CA GLY A 43 30.54 -13.97 8.51
C GLY A 43 31.06 -12.56 8.28
N ILE A 44 30.48 -11.86 7.29
CA ILE A 44 30.90 -10.49 6.91
C ILE A 44 30.07 -9.37 7.58
N TYR A 45 29.08 -9.72 8.41
CA TYR A 45 28.22 -8.76 9.12
C TYR A 45 28.27 -9.00 10.63
N CYS A 46 27.89 -7.97 11.40
CA CYS A 46 27.59 -8.13 12.81
C CYS A 46 26.14 -8.57 12.98
N TRP A 47 25.92 -9.80 13.42
CA TRP A 47 24.59 -10.37 13.63
C TRP A 47 24.63 -11.39 14.79
N VAL A 48 23.56 -12.16 15.00
CA VAL A 48 23.50 -13.18 16.05
C VAL A 48 24.57 -14.23 15.75
N LYS A 49 25.44 -14.55 16.71
CA LYS A 49 26.56 -15.50 16.60
C LYS A 49 26.09 -16.89 16.15
N ASP A 50 27.00 -17.62 15.52
CA ASP A 50 26.74 -18.94 14.94
C ASP A 50 26.25 -19.97 15.96
N ASN A 51 26.80 -19.90 17.17
CA ASN A 51 26.48 -20.80 18.28
C ASN A 51 25.01 -20.72 18.75
N TYR A 52 24.28 -19.67 18.36
CA TYR A 52 22.89 -19.44 18.73
C TYR A 52 21.94 -19.67 17.54
N VAL A 53 21.93 -20.91 17.02
CA VAL A 53 21.09 -21.31 15.88
C VAL A 53 19.60 -21.05 16.14
N ALA A 54 19.13 -21.34 17.37
CA ALA A 54 17.74 -21.12 17.76
C ALA A 54 17.32 -19.65 17.62
N TRP A 55 18.18 -18.71 18.01
CA TRP A 55 17.92 -17.28 17.86
C TRP A 55 17.82 -16.85 16.40
N ARG A 56 18.71 -17.36 15.55
CA ARG A 56 18.67 -17.06 14.09
C ARG A 56 17.37 -17.55 13.45
N ILE A 57 16.94 -18.76 13.78
CA ILE A 57 15.69 -19.32 13.26
C ILE A 57 14.49 -18.57 13.82
N GLY A 58 14.43 -18.34 15.14
CA GLY A 58 13.28 -17.71 15.79
C GLY A 58 13.05 -16.25 15.39
N ILE A 59 14.12 -15.50 15.13
CA ILE A 59 14.04 -14.05 14.85
C ILE A 59 13.87 -13.76 13.36
N TRP A 60 14.54 -14.52 12.51
CA TRP A 60 14.64 -14.16 11.09
C TRP A 60 14.00 -15.21 10.20
N TYR A 61 14.59 -16.41 10.13
CA TYR A 61 14.19 -17.39 9.12
C TYR A 61 12.77 -17.93 9.35
N GLY A 62 12.42 -18.26 10.59
CA GLY A 62 11.11 -18.79 10.96
C GLY A 62 9.98 -17.82 10.60
N PRO A 63 9.96 -16.60 11.17
CA PRO A 63 8.95 -15.60 10.82
C PRO A 63 8.91 -15.29 9.33
N LEU A 64 10.07 -15.17 8.65
CA LEU A 64 10.14 -14.90 7.22
C LEU A 64 9.43 -15.98 6.38
N TYR A 65 9.72 -17.27 6.62
CA TYR A 65 9.08 -18.34 5.86
C TYR A 65 7.61 -18.54 6.21
N ILE A 66 7.22 -18.30 7.47
CA ILE A 66 5.81 -18.33 7.90
C ILE A 66 5.03 -17.22 7.17
N LEU A 67 5.53 -15.98 7.18
CA LEU A 67 4.90 -14.85 6.50
C LEU A 67 4.84 -15.08 4.99
N LEU A 68 5.91 -15.60 4.40
CA LEU A 68 5.94 -15.94 2.97
C LEU A 68 4.88 -17.00 2.63
N ALA A 69 4.72 -18.04 3.46
CA ALA A 69 3.69 -19.06 3.28
C ALA A 69 2.27 -18.50 3.43
N LEU A 70 2.03 -17.64 4.43
CA LEU A 70 0.74 -16.96 4.62
C LEU A 70 0.39 -16.03 3.45
N MET A 71 1.36 -15.26 2.96
CA MET A 71 1.17 -14.43 1.77
C MET A 71 0.87 -15.30 0.54
N PHE A 72 1.62 -16.37 0.33
CA PHE A 72 1.42 -17.24 -0.83
C PHE A 72 0.05 -17.93 -0.81
N THR A 73 -0.33 -18.52 0.34
CA THR A 73 -1.61 -19.21 0.50
C THR A 73 -2.80 -18.26 0.40
N SER A 74 -2.74 -17.08 1.02
CA SER A 74 -3.81 -16.07 0.90
C SER A 74 -3.99 -15.60 -0.54
N ASN A 75 -2.90 -15.33 -1.27
CA ASN A 75 -2.98 -14.94 -2.68
C ASN A 75 -3.53 -16.06 -3.57
N ILE A 76 -3.15 -17.32 -3.34
CA ILE A 76 -3.73 -18.48 -4.05
C ILE A 76 -5.21 -18.61 -3.74
N TYR A 77 -5.60 -18.47 -2.48
CA TYR A 77 -6.99 -18.55 -2.06
C TYR A 77 -7.84 -17.47 -2.74
N ILE A 78 -7.37 -16.22 -2.76
CA ILE A 78 -8.06 -15.11 -3.44
C ILE A 78 -8.13 -15.37 -4.94
N ALA A 79 -7.04 -15.79 -5.58
CA ALA A 79 -7.04 -16.11 -7.01
C ALA A 79 -8.00 -17.26 -7.36
N TRP A 80 -8.04 -18.31 -6.53
CA TRP A 80 -8.98 -19.43 -6.68
C TRP A 80 -10.42 -18.96 -6.50
N TYR A 81 -10.68 -18.14 -5.48
CA TYR A 81 -12.00 -17.60 -5.20
C TYR A 81 -12.51 -16.73 -6.36
N LEU A 82 -11.67 -15.84 -6.91
CA LEU A 82 -11.98 -15.03 -8.09
C LEU A 82 -12.27 -15.89 -9.32
N ARG A 83 -11.50 -16.96 -9.55
CA ARG A 83 -11.75 -17.91 -10.65
C ARG A 83 -13.09 -18.62 -10.47
N LYS A 84 -13.42 -19.03 -9.26
CA LYS A 84 -14.71 -19.66 -8.94
C LYS A 84 -15.89 -18.72 -9.19
N LEU A 85 -15.76 -17.45 -8.80
CA LEU A 85 -16.76 -16.41 -9.09
C LEU A 85 -16.96 -16.19 -10.60
N ASN A 86 -15.87 -16.27 -11.38
CA ASN A 86 -15.92 -16.12 -12.83
C ASN A 86 -16.55 -17.32 -13.55
N GLN A 87 -16.56 -18.51 -12.96
CA GLN A 87 -16.96 -19.75 -13.64
C GLN A 87 -18.45 -20.11 -13.53
N GLY A 88 -19.20 -19.65 -12.52
CA GLY A 88 -20.53 -20.23 -12.26
C GLY A 88 -21.67 -19.33 -11.78
N SER A 89 -21.42 -18.15 -11.21
CA SER A 89 -22.49 -17.42 -10.48
C SER A 89 -22.60 -15.93 -10.75
N VAL A 90 -21.55 -15.24 -11.20
CA VAL A 90 -21.54 -13.76 -11.29
C VAL A 90 -21.77 -13.23 -12.71
N ILE A 91 -21.84 -14.09 -13.74
CA ILE A 91 -22.11 -13.66 -15.12
C ILE A 91 -23.51 -13.01 -15.23
N ARG A 92 -24.49 -13.50 -14.45
CA ARG A 92 -25.85 -12.95 -14.42
C ARG A 92 -25.94 -11.65 -13.61
N ASP A 93 -25.09 -11.49 -12.60
CA ASP A 93 -25.06 -10.31 -11.71
C ASP A 93 -24.17 -9.17 -12.25
N ARG A 94 -23.14 -9.49 -13.07
CA ARG A 94 -22.29 -8.52 -13.79
C ARG A 94 -23.06 -7.64 -14.75
N GLY A 95 -23.98 -8.24 -15.50
CA GLY A 95 -24.87 -7.48 -16.41
C GLY A 95 -25.79 -6.52 -15.67
N GLN A 96 -26.02 -6.76 -14.38
CA GLN A 96 -26.94 -6.00 -13.55
C GLN A 96 -26.23 -4.93 -12.68
N ASN A 97 -24.96 -5.17 -12.30
CA ASN A 97 -24.22 -4.32 -11.39
C ASN A 97 -22.81 -3.97 -11.94
N PRO A 98 -22.65 -2.86 -12.70
CA PRO A 98 -21.35 -2.45 -13.25
C PRO A 98 -20.29 -2.15 -12.18
N ASN A 99 -20.70 -1.84 -10.94
CA ASN A 99 -19.80 -1.61 -9.82
C ASN A 99 -19.10 -2.91 -9.34
N LEU A 100 -19.77 -4.05 -9.45
CA LEU A 100 -19.22 -5.35 -9.04
C LEU A 100 -18.12 -5.82 -10.03
N GLU A 101 -18.34 -5.62 -11.33
CA GLU A 101 -17.34 -5.89 -12.37
C GLU A 101 -16.06 -5.09 -12.10
N ARG A 102 -16.19 -3.78 -11.87
CA ARG A 102 -15.05 -2.90 -11.56
C ARG A 102 -14.30 -3.35 -10.30
N MET A 103 -15.02 -3.75 -9.26
CA MET A 103 -14.41 -4.25 -8.02
C MET A 103 -13.61 -5.53 -8.26
N ILE A 104 -14.17 -6.51 -8.96
CA ILE A 104 -13.50 -7.78 -9.27
C ILE A 104 -12.26 -7.54 -10.15
N SER A 105 -12.36 -6.65 -11.14
CA SER A 105 -11.23 -6.30 -12.00
C SER A 105 -10.09 -5.65 -11.21
N ARG A 106 -10.40 -4.74 -10.27
CA ARG A 106 -9.39 -4.12 -9.38
C ARG A 106 -8.71 -5.15 -8.50
N VAL A 107 -9.49 -5.97 -7.79
CA VAL A 107 -8.93 -7.02 -6.92
C VAL A 107 -8.06 -8.00 -7.73
N ASN A 108 -8.45 -8.34 -8.95
CA ASN A 108 -7.65 -9.23 -9.80
C ASN A 108 -6.33 -8.58 -10.27
N GLN A 109 -6.31 -7.26 -10.52
CA GLN A 109 -5.08 -6.52 -10.83
C GLN A 109 -4.16 -6.44 -9.61
N ASP A 110 -4.72 -6.15 -8.44
CA ASP A 110 -4.01 -6.11 -7.17
C ASP A 110 -3.37 -7.46 -6.87
N VAL A 111 -4.14 -8.56 -6.95
CA VAL A 111 -3.66 -9.93 -6.69
C VAL A 111 -2.53 -10.32 -7.64
N ARG A 112 -2.59 -9.95 -8.93
CA ARG A 112 -1.51 -10.26 -9.88
C ARG A 112 -0.22 -9.51 -9.54
N THR A 113 -0.33 -8.26 -9.09
CA THR A 113 0.82 -7.48 -8.64
C THR A 113 1.36 -8.04 -7.32
N LEU A 114 0.47 -8.35 -6.37
CA LEU A 114 0.80 -8.94 -5.07
C LEU A 114 1.46 -10.31 -5.20
N LEU A 115 1.05 -11.15 -6.16
CA LEU A 115 1.67 -12.46 -6.42
C LEU A 115 3.12 -12.36 -6.92
N GLY A 116 3.50 -11.24 -7.54
CA GLY A 116 4.87 -11.05 -8.01
C GLY A 116 5.90 -11.02 -6.87
N TYR A 117 5.56 -10.40 -5.73
CA TYR A 117 6.49 -10.23 -4.61
C TYR A 117 6.87 -11.56 -3.93
N PRO A 118 5.93 -12.45 -3.53
CA PRO A 118 6.27 -13.74 -2.97
C PRO A 118 7.11 -14.60 -3.92
N ILE A 119 6.91 -14.50 -5.24
CA ILE A 119 7.71 -15.24 -6.23
C ILE A 119 9.16 -14.76 -6.21
N VAL A 120 9.39 -13.44 -6.22
CA VAL A 120 10.74 -12.86 -6.10
C VAL A 120 11.40 -13.32 -4.81
N TYR A 121 10.68 -13.20 -3.69
CA TYR A 121 11.16 -13.66 -2.39
C TYR A 121 11.49 -15.15 -2.40
N LEU A 122 10.67 -16.00 -3.02
CA LEU A 122 10.91 -17.44 -3.08
C LEU A 122 12.17 -17.77 -3.88
N VAL A 123 12.34 -17.16 -5.06
CA VAL A 123 13.53 -17.38 -5.91
C VAL A 123 14.80 -16.95 -5.18
N LEU A 124 14.80 -15.76 -4.57
CA LEU A 124 15.97 -15.25 -3.86
C LEU A 124 16.20 -15.96 -2.53
N ALA A 125 15.14 -16.39 -1.85
CA ALA A 125 15.23 -17.14 -0.60
C ALA A 125 15.86 -18.52 -0.80
N ILE A 126 15.73 -19.16 -1.97
CA ILE A 126 16.39 -20.46 -2.25
C ILE A 126 17.91 -20.35 -2.04
N PHE A 127 18.54 -19.28 -2.53
CA PHE A 127 19.99 -19.08 -2.34
C PHE A 127 20.34 -18.87 -0.86
N THR A 128 19.52 -18.13 -0.13
CA THR A 128 19.72 -17.94 1.32
C THR A 128 19.54 -19.23 2.12
N LEU A 129 18.59 -20.08 1.69
CA LEU A 129 18.27 -21.36 2.32
C LEU A 129 19.38 -22.38 2.01
N ALA A 130 19.91 -22.39 0.79
CA ALA A 130 21.04 -23.23 0.39
C ALA A 130 22.30 -22.91 1.22
N ASN A 131 22.63 -21.63 1.38
CA ASN A 131 23.73 -21.22 2.26
C ASN A 131 23.49 -21.66 3.71
N ARG A 132 22.23 -21.61 4.18
CA ARG A 132 21.90 -22.01 5.55
C ARG A 132 21.95 -23.52 5.77
N ILE A 133 21.46 -24.33 4.84
CA ILE A 133 21.58 -25.79 4.89
C ILE A 133 23.05 -26.19 4.86
N HIS A 134 23.83 -25.56 3.98
CA HIS A 134 25.26 -25.83 3.88
C HIS A 134 25.97 -25.61 5.22
N ASN A 135 25.72 -24.47 5.86
CA ASN A 135 26.27 -24.14 7.18
C ASN A 135 25.78 -25.07 8.29
N ALA A 136 24.52 -25.52 8.24
CA ALA A 136 23.98 -26.47 9.20
C ALA A 136 24.59 -27.88 9.09
N VAL A 137 24.97 -28.32 7.88
CA VAL A 137 25.51 -29.66 7.63
C VAL A 137 27.02 -29.75 7.86
N HIS A 138 27.79 -28.75 7.42
CA HIS A 138 29.26 -28.80 7.46
C HIS A 138 29.87 -28.08 8.67
N GLY A 139 29.03 -27.42 9.48
CA GLY A 139 29.45 -26.50 10.52
C GLY A 139 30.03 -25.20 9.94
N ASP A 140 29.89 -24.10 10.68
CA ASP A 140 30.26 -22.77 10.19
C ASP A 140 31.78 -22.59 9.93
N ALA A 141 32.61 -23.48 10.47
CA ALA A 141 34.06 -23.49 10.26
C ALA A 141 34.49 -23.83 8.81
N LYS A 142 33.60 -24.43 8.01
CA LYS A 142 33.84 -24.74 6.59
C LYS A 142 32.84 -24.02 5.68
N SER A 143 32.54 -22.75 5.96
CA SER A 143 31.67 -21.97 5.08
C SER A 143 32.30 -21.80 3.69
N ASN A 144 31.51 -22.02 2.64
CA ASN A 144 31.95 -21.88 1.27
C ASN A 144 31.83 -20.41 0.84
N PHE A 145 32.95 -19.77 0.55
CA PHE A 145 33.00 -18.34 0.19
C PHE A 145 32.02 -17.97 -0.94
N GLY A 146 31.93 -18.80 -1.99
CA GLY A 146 31.00 -18.56 -3.11
C GLY A 146 29.52 -18.54 -2.69
N LEU A 147 29.12 -19.41 -1.77
CA LEU A 147 27.74 -19.45 -1.25
C LEU A 147 27.43 -18.20 -0.42
N VAL A 148 28.40 -17.68 0.32
CA VAL A 148 28.26 -16.42 1.10
C VAL A 148 28.13 -15.21 0.18
N VAL A 149 28.89 -15.15 -0.93
CA VAL A 149 28.80 -14.06 -1.92
C VAL A 149 27.44 -14.08 -2.61
N ILE A 150 26.98 -15.24 -3.09
CA ILE A 150 25.66 -15.36 -3.73
C ILE A 150 24.55 -14.99 -2.75
N TYR A 151 24.61 -15.49 -1.51
CA TYR A 151 23.69 -15.11 -0.44
C TYR A 151 23.62 -13.59 -0.23
N THR A 152 24.78 -12.93 -0.18
CA THR A 152 24.90 -11.48 0.03
C THR A 152 24.30 -10.67 -1.13
N ILE A 153 24.53 -11.10 -2.36
CA ILE A 153 23.94 -10.46 -3.53
C ILE A 153 22.42 -10.71 -3.55
N SER A 154 21.96 -11.91 -3.21
CA SER A 154 20.53 -12.22 -3.18
C SER A 154 19.76 -11.38 -2.14
N ILE A 155 20.30 -11.20 -0.93
CA ILE A 155 19.60 -10.41 0.09
C ILE A 155 19.52 -8.92 -0.28
N THR A 156 20.56 -8.37 -0.92
CA THR A 156 20.60 -6.96 -1.34
C THR A 156 19.74 -6.69 -2.57
N ILE A 157 19.76 -7.58 -3.56
CA ILE A 157 18.97 -7.41 -4.80
C ILE A 157 17.47 -7.62 -4.57
N THR A 158 17.06 -8.25 -3.47
CA THR A 158 15.64 -8.50 -3.16
C THR A 158 14.82 -7.21 -3.17
N GLY A 159 15.33 -6.12 -2.59
CA GLY A 159 14.66 -4.81 -2.61
C GLY A 159 14.51 -4.26 -4.03
N THR A 160 15.58 -4.34 -4.83
CA THR A 160 15.58 -3.89 -6.23
C THR A 160 14.61 -4.70 -7.08
N CYS A 161 14.62 -6.03 -6.98
CA CYS A 161 13.71 -6.89 -7.72
C CYS A 161 12.26 -6.61 -7.35
N ASN A 162 11.95 -6.41 -6.07
CA ASN A 162 10.60 -6.04 -5.63
C ASN A 162 10.15 -4.68 -6.19
N ALA A 163 11.04 -3.68 -6.22
CA ALA A 163 10.75 -2.38 -6.83
C ALA A 163 10.50 -2.50 -8.35
N VAL A 164 11.27 -3.35 -9.04
CA VAL A 164 11.07 -3.62 -10.47
C VAL A 164 9.73 -4.30 -10.73
N VAL A 165 9.35 -5.30 -9.92
CA VAL A 165 8.06 -5.97 -10.03
C VAL A 165 6.90 -5.00 -9.80
N PHE A 166 7.03 -4.12 -8.81
CA PHE A 166 6.05 -3.06 -8.57
C PHE A 166 5.93 -2.11 -9.77
N GLY A 167 7.07 -1.67 -10.32
CA GLY A 167 7.12 -0.78 -11.48
C GLY A 167 6.62 -1.41 -12.77
N TRP A 168 6.70 -2.75 -12.89
CA TRP A 168 6.17 -3.49 -14.04
C TRP A 168 4.64 -3.59 -14.04
N SER A 169 3.98 -3.33 -12.90
CA SER A 169 2.52 -3.32 -12.84
C SER A 169 1.95 -2.31 -13.85
N SER A 170 0.98 -2.77 -14.63
CA SER A 170 0.36 -1.97 -15.70
C SER A 170 -0.27 -0.69 -15.17
N GLU A 171 -0.72 -0.69 -13.92
CA GLU A 171 -1.33 0.45 -13.26
C GLU A 171 -0.27 1.49 -12.87
N THR A 172 0.79 1.03 -12.19
CA THR A 172 1.95 1.87 -11.85
C THR A 172 2.54 2.51 -13.10
N ARG A 173 2.76 1.74 -14.17
CA ARG A 173 3.30 2.26 -15.45
C ARG A 173 2.36 3.25 -16.13
N HIS A 174 1.04 3.13 -15.96
CA HIS A 174 0.09 4.09 -16.50
C HIS A 174 0.13 5.42 -15.74
N ASN A 175 0.18 5.35 -14.41
CA ASN A 175 0.21 6.54 -13.53
C ASN A 175 1.57 7.25 -13.57
N LEU A 176 2.65 6.53 -13.88
CA LEU A 176 4.00 7.11 -14.06
C LEU A 176 4.19 7.85 -15.39
N LYS A 177 3.20 7.86 -16.29
CA LYS A 177 3.32 8.65 -17.52
C LYS A 177 3.53 10.12 -17.13
N PRO A 178 4.56 10.80 -17.69
CA PRO A 178 4.96 12.12 -17.23
C PRO A 178 3.80 13.12 -17.28
N LYS A 179 2.94 13.04 -18.30
CA LYS A 179 1.76 13.91 -18.42
C LYS A 179 0.76 13.76 -17.25
N ILE A 180 0.54 12.52 -16.79
CA ILE A 180 -0.38 12.21 -15.68
C ILE A 180 0.30 12.56 -14.35
N PHE A 181 1.59 12.21 -14.19
CA PHE A 181 2.38 12.58 -13.03
C PHE A 181 2.43 14.10 -12.81
N TRP A 182 2.76 14.88 -13.85
CA TRP A 182 2.77 16.35 -13.76
C TRP A 182 1.38 16.94 -13.51
N ALA A 183 0.31 16.30 -14.00
CA ALA A 183 -1.06 16.71 -13.69
C ALA A 183 -1.40 16.47 -12.21
N HIS A 184 -1.11 15.29 -11.68
CA HIS A 184 -1.31 14.98 -10.26
C HIS A 184 -0.45 15.87 -9.36
N LEU A 185 0.82 16.09 -9.70
CA LEU A 185 1.73 16.93 -8.93
C LEU A 185 1.21 18.38 -8.85
N LYS A 186 0.71 18.93 -9.97
CA LYS A 186 0.07 20.24 -9.97
C LYS A 186 -1.19 20.26 -9.10
N THR A 187 -1.99 19.20 -9.11
CA THR A 187 -3.19 19.10 -8.27
C THR A 187 -2.83 18.98 -6.79
N PHE A 188 -1.83 18.17 -6.41
CA PHE A 188 -1.35 18.06 -5.03
C PHE A 188 -0.80 19.40 -4.52
N TYR A 189 0.06 20.04 -5.32
CA TYR A 189 0.60 21.36 -5.00
C TYR A 189 -0.50 22.41 -4.81
N LYS A 190 -1.59 22.33 -5.60
CA LYS A 190 -2.72 23.26 -5.51
C LYS A 190 -3.69 22.93 -4.37
N ALA A 191 -3.84 21.64 -4.03
CA ALA A 191 -4.70 21.18 -2.93
C ALA A 191 -4.09 21.48 -1.56
N GLU A 192 -2.76 21.46 -1.45
CA GLU A 192 -2.03 21.91 -0.26
C GLU A 192 -2.13 23.44 -0.07
N GLN A 193 -2.44 24.19 -1.13
CA GLN A 193 -2.56 25.65 -1.11
C GLN A 193 -3.98 26.16 -0.77
N THR A 194 -4.98 25.27 -0.72
CA THR A 194 -6.30 25.59 -0.15
C THR A 194 -6.22 25.48 1.36
N ASP A 195 -5.85 26.59 2.01
CA ASP A 195 -5.98 26.77 3.45
C ASP A 195 -7.41 26.40 3.91
N ILE A 196 -7.48 25.61 4.98
CA ILE A 196 -8.72 25.34 5.70
C ILE A 196 -9.15 26.67 6.35
N TYR A 197 -10.03 27.42 5.69
CA TYR A 197 -10.69 28.55 6.34
C TYR A 197 -11.68 27.99 7.36
N GLU A 198 -11.30 27.99 8.63
CA GLU A 198 -12.26 27.93 9.74
C GLU A 198 -13.14 29.18 9.63
N PHE A 199 -14.39 29.00 9.19
CA PHE A 199 -15.37 30.08 9.27
C PHE A 199 -15.53 30.46 10.74
N PRO A 200 -15.35 31.73 11.14
CA PRO A 200 -15.70 32.14 12.49
C PRO A 200 -17.19 31.87 12.67
N LEU A 201 -17.53 31.06 13.68
CA LEU A 201 -18.91 30.89 14.12
C LEU A 201 -19.43 32.28 14.50
N ASP A 202 -20.24 32.87 13.62
CA ASP A 202 -20.96 34.09 13.94
C ASP A 202 -21.94 33.77 15.08
N GLN A 203 -21.53 34.11 16.31
CA GLN A 203 -22.33 33.96 17.52
C GLN A 203 -23.44 35.03 17.63
N SER A 204 -23.70 35.84 16.59
CA SER A 204 -24.67 36.93 16.64
C SER A 204 -26.01 36.68 15.95
N ALA A 205 -26.28 35.47 15.44
CA ALA A 205 -27.61 35.12 14.93
C ALA A 205 -28.63 34.97 16.09
N PRO A 206 -29.70 35.80 16.15
CA PRO A 206 -30.66 35.72 17.23
C PRO A 206 -31.70 34.64 16.93
N GLY A 207 -31.62 33.54 17.70
CA GLY A 207 -32.68 32.55 17.85
C GLY A 207 -32.42 31.24 17.14
N GLY A 208 -32.45 30.13 17.90
CA GLY A 208 -32.59 28.80 17.33
C GLY A 208 -31.66 27.76 17.93
N VAL A 209 -32.13 27.19 19.05
CA VAL A 209 -31.65 25.99 19.72
C VAL A 209 -31.28 24.84 18.75
N GLY A 210 -30.04 24.36 18.88
CA GLY A 210 -29.62 22.95 18.74
C GLY A 210 -29.81 22.27 17.39
N GLN A 211 -28.76 22.26 16.55
CA GLN A 211 -28.54 21.23 15.54
C GLN A 211 -27.02 20.96 15.40
N ASP A 212 -26.66 19.67 15.45
CA ASP A 212 -25.30 19.14 15.36
C ASP A 212 -24.61 19.55 14.05
N PRO A 213 -23.27 19.66 14.00
CA PRO A 213 -22.56 20.10 12.80
C PRO A 213 -22.74 19.07 11.67
N VAL A 214 -23.40 19.51 10.60
CA VAL A 214 -23.55 18.75 9.38
C VAL A 214 -22.25 18.84 8.58
N TRP A 215 -21.52 17.73 8.51
CA TRP A 215 -20.33 17.58 7.64
C TRP A 215 -20.75 17.47 6.17
N PHE A 216 -21.14 18.58 5.54
CA PHE A 216 -21.29 18.60 4.08
C PHE A 216 -19.93 18.79 3.42
N VAL A 217 -19.34 17.67 2.99
CA VAL A 217 -18.33 17.67 1.92
C VAL A 217 -19.05 18.00 0.62
N THR A 218 -19.01 19.26 0.18
CA THR A 218 -19.54 19.62 -1.14
C THR A 218 -18.60 19.06 -2.21
N SER A 219 -19.11 18.11 -2.99
CA SER A 219 -18.49 17.63 -4.21
C SER A 219 -18.41 18.75 -5.28
N PRO A 220 -17.55 18.61 -6.32
CA PRO A 220 -17.19 19.72 -7.21
C PRO A 220 -18.33 20.26 -8.08
N THR A 221 -19.47 19.57 -8.11
CA THR A 221 -20.60 19.88 -8.98
C THR A 221 -21.45 21.04 -8.49
N THR A 222 -21.42 21.38 -7.19
CA THR A 222 -22.27 22.45 -6.64
C THR A 222 -21.62 23.83 -6.71
N ALA A 223 -20.30 23.91 -6.90
CA ALA A 223 -19.58 25.18 -7.05
C ALA A 223 -19.86 25.89 -8.38
N GLN A 224 -20.18 25.15 -9.44
CA GLN A 224 -20.50 25.76 -10.75
C GLN A 224 -21.83 26.51 -10.74
N ALA A 225 -22.80 26.09 -9.91
CA ALA A 225 -24.12 26.74 -9.85
C ALA A 225 -24.10 28.11 -9.14
N HIS A 226 -23.13 28.37 -8.28
CA HIS A 226 -23.01 29.66 -7.59
C HIS A 226 -22.25 30.72 -8.38
N VAL A 227 -21.35 30.33 -9.29
CA VAL A 227 -20.55 31.29 -10.07
C VAL A 227 -21.36 31.94 -11.21
N GLU A 228 -22.35 31.24 -11.78
CA GLU A 228 -23.23 31.82 -12.82
C GLU A 228 -24.24 32.84 -12.27
N ALA A 229 -24.52 32.84 -10.96
CA ALA A 229 -25.44 33.80 -10.35
C ALA A 229 -24.78 35.17 -10.03
N GLU A 230 -23.44 35.22 -9.92
CA GLU A 230 -22.72 36.41 -9.46
C GLU A 230 -22.13 37.27 -10.60
N TYR A 231 -22.10 36.75 -11.84
CA TYR A 231 -21.59 37.47 -13.02
C TYR A 231 -22.68 37.97 -13.99
N GLY A 232 -23.94 38.05 -13.53
CA GLY A 232 -25.11 38.35 -14.35
C GLY A 232 -25.62 39.81 -14.34
N GLN A 233 -24.86 40.80 -13.87
CA GLN A 233 -25.37 42.18 -13.78
C GLN A 233 -24.28 43.27 -13.85
N SER A 234 -23.79 43.59 -15.05
CA SER A 234 -23.35 44.96 -15.37
C SER A 234 -23.63 45.26 -16.85
N ASN A 235 -24.43 46.30 -17.09
CA ASN A 235 -24.92 46.77 -18.39
C ASN A 235 -23.91 47.76 -19.05
N PRO A 236 -24.05 48.14 -20.32
CA PRO A 236 -22.98 48.13 -21.32
C PRO A 236 -22.23 49.47 -21.41
N ILE A 237 -20.93 49.40 -21.69
CA ILE A 237 -20.15 50.57 -22.13
C ILE A 237 -20.18 50.58 -23.67
N ALA A 238 -20.82 51.61 -24.22
CA ALA A 238 -20.85 51.91 -25.64
C ALA A 238 -19.42 52.07 -26.18
N LEU A 239 -19.12 51.40 -27.30
CA LEU A 239 -17.95 51.70 -28.11
C LEU A 239 -18.45 52.29 -29.43
N ASP A 240 -17.99 53.51 -29.65
CA ASP A 240 -18.19 54.38 -30.80
C ASP A 240 -17.58 53.75 -32.06
N GLU A 241 -18.31 53.89 -33.16
CA GLU A 241 -18.00 53.35 -34.47
C GLU A 241 -17.33 54.47 -35.27
N THR A 242 -16.00 54.55 -35.27
CA THR A 242 -15.22 55.21 -36.33
C THR A 242 -13.72 54.93 -36.21
N ASP A 243 -13.12 54.77 -37.39
CA ASP A 243 -11.70 54.82 -37.74
C ASP A 243 -10.87 53.51 -37.82
N ILE A 244 -10.95 52.95 -39.05
CA ILE A 244 -9.90 52.32 -39.90
C ILE A 244 -9.34 50.96 -39.48
#